data_AF-A0A238HGJ5-F1
#
_entry.id   AF-A0A238HGJ5-F1
#
_cell.length_a   1.000
_cell.length_b   1.000
_cell.length_c   1.000
_cell.angle_alpha   90.00
_cell.angle_beta   90.00
_cell.angle_gamma   90.00
#
_symmetry.space_group_name_H-M   'P 1'
#
loop_
_entity.id
_entity.type
_entity.pdbx_description
1 polymer ?
#
loop_
_entity_poly.entity_id
_entity_poly.type
_entity_poly.pdbx_seq_one_letter_code
_entity_poly.pdbx_strand_id
1 'polypeptide(L)'
;MCMCRTICFGVCSIVQIGIDERPISYNQLRYGMDKARRLAGVDKADFQFRNLHAKAGTDKDEELGLNAARDLLGHKNSSMTVQYVRHRKGKLVQPTKLDWGDLLT
;
A
#
# COMPACT_ATOMS: atom_id res chain seq x y z
N MET A 1 0.47 25.12 -41.05
CA MET A 1 1.00 24.78 -39.71
C MET A 1 -0.04 25.14 -38.67
N CYS A 2 -0.68 24.15 -38.04
CA CYS A 2 -1.74 24.37 -37.06
C CYS A 2 -1.15 24.26 -35.65
N MET A 3 -1.00 25.40 -34.96
CA MET A 3 -0.66 25.46 -33.53
C MET A 3 -1.91 25.11 -32.73
N CYS A 4 -2.10 23.82 -32.45
CA CYS A 4 -3.10 23.38 -31.48
C CYS A 4 -2.55 23.60 -30.07
N ARG A 5 -2.85 24.77 -29.48
CA ARG A 5 -2.77 25.00 -28.03
C ARG A 5 -3.91 24.22 -27.36
N THR A 6 -3.68 22.96 -27.05
CA THR A 6 -4.62 22.19 -26.23
C THR A 6 -4.37 22.50 -24.75
N ILE A 7 -5.19 23.41 -24.23
CA ILE A 7 -5.88 23.30 -22.93
C ILE A 7 -5.14 22.45 -21.87
N CYS A 8 -4.37 23.10 -20.99
CA CYS A 8 -3.89 22.51 -19.75
C CYS A 8 -5.00 22.60 -18.68
N PHE A 9 -6.00 21.73 -18.73
CA PHE A 9 -6.73 21.35 -17.51
C PHE A 9 -5.98 20.18 -16.90
N GLY A 10 -5.40 20.38 -15.72
CA GLY A 10 -4.72 19.30 -15.01
C GLY A 10 -4.63 19.65 -13.54
N VAL A 11 -5.74 19.49 -12.83
CA VAL A 11 -5.82 19.50 -11.37
C VAL A 11 -4.56 18.87 -10.79
N CYS A 12 -3.75 19.68 -10.10
CA CYS A 12 -2.69 19.18 -9.24
C CYS A 12 -3.40 18.42 -8.11
N SER A 13 -3.71 17.16 -8.36
CA SER A 13 -4.44 16.29 -7.44
C SER A 13 -3.47 15.98 -6.31
N ILE A 14 -3.43 16.85 -5.30
CA ILE A 14 -2.64 16.64 -4.09
C ILE A 14 -3.28 15.48 -3.33
N VAL A 15 -2.58 14.34 -3.29
CA VAL A 15 -3.07 13.11 -2.65
C VAL A 15 -2.87 13.11 -1.12
N GLN A 16 -1.90 13.87 -0.59
CA GLN A 16 -1.62 13.93 0.84
C GLN A 16 -1.26 15.36 1.29
N ILE A 17 -2.09 15.87 2.19
CA ILE A 17 -1.98 17.21 2.78
C ILE A 17 -1.40 17.07 4.19
N GLY A 18 -0.31 17.77 4.46
CA GLY A 18 0.26 17.91 5.80
C GLY A 18 -0.57 18.85 6.68
N ILE A 19 -0.21 18.96 7.96
CA ILE A 19 -0.95 19.78 8.93
C ILE A 19 -1.07 21.26 8.49
N ASP A 20 -0.11 21.74 7.69
CA ASP A 20 -0.07 23.13 7.20
C ASP A 20 -0.72 23.33 5.82
N GLU A 21 -1.64 22.44 5.41
CA GLU A 21 -2.30 22.45 4.11
C GLU A 21 -1.35 22.33 2.89
N ARG A 22 -0.09 21.98 3.17
CA ARG A 22 0.96 21.82 2.17
C ARG A 22 1.15 20.35 1.80
N PRO A 23 1.61 20.05 0.57
CA PRO A 23 2.00 18.69 0.20
C PRO A 23 3.03 18.16 1.20
N ILE A 24 2.83 16.92 1.65
CA ILE A 24 3.79 16.25 2.53
C ILE A 24 5.12 16.07 1.79
N SER A 25 6.21 16.55 2.39
CA SER A 25 7.56 16.30 1.87
C SER A 25 8.01 14.86 2.13
N TYR A 26 8.96 14.38 1.32
CA TYR A 26 9.59 13.07 1.52
C TYR A 26 10.11 12.86 2.95
N ASN A 27 10.73 13.90 3.53
CA ASN A 27 11.29 13.84 4.89
C ASN A 27 10.21 13.71 5.96
N GLN A 28 9.08 14.39 5.81
CA GLN A 28 7.94 14.28 6.73
C GLN A 28 7.33 12.88 6.68
N LEU A 29 7.12 12.33 5.48
CA LEU A 29 6.64 10.96 5.31
C LEU A 29 7.62 9.96 5.96
N ARG A 30 8.92 10.13 5.72
CA ARG A 30 9.96 9.28 6.31
C ARG A 30 9.97 9.34 7.84
N TYR A 31 9.89 10.55 8.38
CA TYR A 31 9.85 10.78 9.82
C TYR A 31 8.63 10.13 10.48
N GLY A 32 7.44 10.23 9.86
CA GLY A 32 6.22 9.64 10.39
C GLY A 32 6.33 8.12 10.58
N MET A 33 6.96 7.43 9.64
CA MET A 33 7.21 5.99 9.76
C MET A 33 8.30 5.64 10.73
N ASP A 34 9.39 6.41 10.78
CA ASP A 34 10.44 6.18 11.80
C ASP A 34 9.86 6.36 13.22
N LYS A 35 8.92 7.31 13.40
CA LYS A 35 8.13 7.47 14.64
C LYS A 35 7.23 6.26 14.91
N ALA A 36 6.47 5.79 13.91
CA ALA A 36 5.61 4.62 14.05
C ALA A 36 6.41 3.35 14.43
N ARG A 37 7.58 3.14 13.82
CA ARG A 37 8.48 2.01 14.17
C ARG A 37 8.95 2.07 15.61
N ARG A 38 9.35 3.26 16.08
CA ARG A 38 9.79 3.46 17.46
C ARG A 38 8.68 3.10 18.45
N LEU A 39 7.44 3.50 18.16
CA LEU A 39 6.28 3.18 18.99
C LEU A 39 5.91 1.69 18.94
N ALA A 40 6.10 1.04 17.79
CA ALA A 40 5.86 -0.39 17.63
C ALA A 40 7.01 -1.28 18.15
N GLY A 41 8.15 -0.69 18.56
CA GLY A 41 9.33 -1.44 18.99
C GLY A 41 10.02 -2.24 17.88
N VAL A 42 9.88 -1.82 16.61
CA VAL A 42 10.43 -2.54 15.45
C VAL A 42 11.69 -1.85 14.95
N ASP A 43 12.76 -2.63 14.69
CA ASP A 43 13.98 -2.09 14.10
C ASP A 43 13.72 -1.60 12.66
N LYS A 44 14.44 -0.55 12.27
CA LYS A 44 14.42 0.00 10.92
C LYS A 44 14.94 -0.98 9.87
N ALA A 45 15.87 -1.86 10.24
CA ALA A 45 16.38 -2.90 9.35
C ALA A 45 15.29 -3.94 9.01
N ASP A 46 14.45 -4.28 9.99
CA ASP A 46 13.44 -5.33 9.86
C ASP A 46 12.24 -4.89 9.01
N PHE A 47 11.85 -3.61 9.11
CA PHE A 47 10.66 -3.11 8.43
C PHE A 47 10.94 -1.83 7.65
N GLN A 48 10.72 -1.83 6.34
CA GLN A 48 10.91 -0.66 5.47
C GLN A 48 9.60 -0.30 4.76
N PHE A 49 9.45 0.94 4.26
CA PHE A 49 8.24 1.36 3.54
C PHE A 49 7.90 0.47 2.34
N ARG A 50 8.91 0.04 1.58
CA ARG A 50 8.74 -0.91 0.47
C ARG A 50 8.13 -2.25 0.88
N ASN A 51 8.24 -2.63 2.16
CA ASN A 51 7.63 -3.86 2.65
C ASN A 51 6.10 -3.75 2.68
N LEU A 52 5.52 -2.54 2.71
CA LEU A 52 4.07 -2.35 2.53
C LEU A 52 3.62 -2.80 1.13
N HIS A 53 4.39 -2.50 0.10
CA HIS A 53 4.09 -2.93 -1.28
C HIS A 53 4.14 -4.45 -1.42
N ALA A 54 5.20 -5.08 -0.88
CA ALA A 54 5.30 -6.55 -0.85
C ALA A 54 4.17 -7.21 -0.04
N LYS A 55 3.77 -6.60 1.08
CA LYS A 55 2.65 -7.07 1.90
C LYS A 55 1.32 -6.97 1.15
N ALA A 56 1.04 -5.83 0.51
CA ALA A 56 -0.17 -5.63 -0.28
C ALA A 56 -0.26 -6.63 -1.46
N GLY A 57 0.85 -6.85 -2.17
CA GLY A 57 0.91 -7.86 -3.23
C GLY A 57 0.65 -9.27 -2.71
N THR A 58 1.21 -9.61 -1.54
CA THR A 58 0.97 -10.90 -0.87
C THR A 58 -0.49 -11.09 -0.48
N ASP A 59 -1.09 -10.07 0.15
CA ASP A 59 -2.49 -10.14 0.59
C ASP A 59 -3.44 -10.30 -0.61
N LYS A 60 -3.14 -9.65 -1.74
CA LYS A 60 -3.92 -9.83 -2.98
C LYS A 60 -3.70 -11.16 -3.68
N ASP A 61 -2.48 -11.70 -3.65
CA ASP A 61 -2.21 -13.04 -4.19
C ASP A 61 -3.01 -14.11 -3.43
N GLU A 62 -3.07 -14.00 -2.10
CA GLU A 62 -3.85 -14.94 -1.27
C GLU A 62 -5.37 -14.81 -1.47
N GLU A 63 -5.88 -13.61 -1.74
CA GLU A 63 -7.31 -13.36 -1.90
C GLU A 63 -7.82 -13.70 -3.32
N LEU A 64 -7.09 -13.26 -4.35
CA LEU A 64 -7.55 -13.25 -5.76
C LEU A 64 -6.54 -13.89 -6.73
N GLY A 65 -5.37 -14.30 -6.25
CA GLY A 65 -4.32 -14.93 -7.04
C GLY A 65 -3.32 -13.95 -7.69
N LEU A 66 -2.32 -14.54 -8.33
CA LEU A 66 -1.10 -13.85 -8.76
C LEU A 66 -1.31 -12.82 -9.86
N ASN A 67 -2.36 -12.98 -10.67
CA ASN A 67 -2.71 -12.02 -11.72
C ASN A 67 -3.22 -10.70 -11.12
N ALA A 68 -4.09 -10.78 -10.11
CA ALA A 68 -4.58 -9.61 -9.39
C ALA A 68 -3.43 -8.92 -8.63
N ALA A 69 -2.53 -9.69 -8.04
CA ALA A 69 -1.32 -9.15 -7.43
C ALA A 69 -0.40 -8.46 -8.46
N ARG A 70 -0.20 -9.04 -9.65
CA ARG A 70 0.58 -8.42 -10.74
C ARG A 70 -0.01 -7.06 -11.13
N ASP A 71 -1.32 -6.99 -11.30
CA ASP A 71 -2.01 -5.77 -11.72
C ASP A 71 -1.94 -4.69 -10.64
N LEU A 72 -2.07 -5.07 -9.36
CA LEU A 72 -1.88 -4.16 -8.22
C LEU A 72 -0.45 -3.59 -8.16
N LEU A 73 0.56 -4.43 -8.37
CA LEU A 73 1.97 -4.01 -8.31
C LEU A 73 2.44 -3.29 -9.60
N GLY A 74 1.61 -3.27 -10.65
CA GLY A 74 1.94 -2.66 -11.95
C GLY A 74 3.02 -3.40 -12.72
N HIS A 75 3.17 -4.71 -12.52
CA HIS A 75 4.18 -5.51 -13.22
C HIS A 75 3.69 -5.97 -14.59
N LYS A 76 4.60 -6.02 -15.58
CA LYS A 76 4.26 -6.55 -16.92
C LYS A 76 4.11 -8.07 -16.93
N ASN A 77 4.96 -8.77 -16.17
CA ASN A 77 5.05 -10.23 -16.20
C ASN A 77 4.80 -10.81 -14.80
N SER A 78 4.02 -11.88 -14.73
CA SER A 78 3.73 -12.64 -13.51
C SER A 78 5.00 -13.18 -12.83
N SER A 79 6.01 -13.57 -13.61
CA SER A 79 7.29 -14.06 -13.08
C SER A 79 8.01 -13.04 -12.20
N MET A 80 7.87 -11.73 -12.47
CA MET A 80 8.44 -10.70 -11.60
C MET A 80 7.68 -10.62 -10.27
N THR A 81 6.34 -10.70 -10.32
CA THR A 81 5.48 -10.64 -9.13
C THR A 81 5.81 -11.72 -8.10
N VAL A 82 6.21 -12.92 -8.54
CA VAL A 82 6.62 -14.01 -7.65
C VAL A 82 7.73 -13.58 -6.67
N GLN A 83 8.65 -12.70 -7.08
CA GLN A 83 9.72 -12.21 -6.19
C GLN A 83 9.22 -11.22 -5.12
N TYR A 84 8.09 -10.57 -5.37
CA TYR A 84 7.51 -9.56 -4.49
C TYR A 84 6.41 -10.10 -3.59
N VAL A 85 5.77 -11.20 -3.98
CA VAL A 85 4.85 -11.97 -3.13
C VAL A 85 5.66 -12.78 -2.13
N ARG A 86 5.31 -12.70 -0.85
CA ARG A 86 5.94 -13.45 0.23
C ARG A 86 4.95 -14.46 0.77
N HIS A 87 5.37 -15.65 1.15
CA HIS A 87 4.47 -16.58 1.81
C HIS A 87 4.23 -16.17 3.27
N ARG A 88 2.96 -16.10 3.68
CA ARG A 88 2.63 -15.97 5.10
C ARG A 88 3.14 -17.20 5.86
N LYS A 89 3.69 -16.97 7.06
CA LYS A 89 4.06 -18.06 7.98
C LYS A 89 2.83 -18.73 8.62
N GLY A 90 1.70 -18.02 8.73
CA GLY A 90 0.47 -18.51 9.33
C GLY A 90 -0.63 -18.74 8.30
N LYS A 91 -1.52 -19.69 8.56
CA LYS A 91 -2.71 -19.91 7.72
C LYS A 91 -3.69 -18.75 7.90
N LEU A 92 -4.28 -18.29 6.80
CA LEU A 92 -5.44 -17.42 6.85
C LEU A 92 -6.60 -18.26 7.41
N VAL A 93 -7.11 -17.90 8.58
CA VAL A 93 -8.25 -18.56 9.22
C VAL A 93 -9.40 -17.59 9.27
N GLN A 94 -10.61 -18.09 9.04
CA GLN A 94 -11.81 -17.30 9.30
C GLN A 94 -11.96 -17.14 10.82
N PRO A 95 -12.38 -15.94 11.29
CA PRO A 95 -12.63 -15.74 12.71
C PRO A 95 -13.67 -16.74 13.21
N THR A 96 -13.40 -17.39 14.33
CA THR A 96 -14.29 -18.45 14.88
C THR A 96 -15.65 -17.89 15.31
N LYS A 97 -15.72 -16.59 15.63
CA LYS A 97 -16.94 -15.79 15.78
C LYS A 97 -16.58 -14.33 15.50
N LEU A 98 -17.21 -13.70 14.51
CA LEU A 98 -17.32 -12.24 14.43
C LEU A 98 -18.65 -11.90 13.75
N ASP A 99 -19.72 -12.15 14.50
CA ASP A 99 -21.00 -11.50 14.27
C ASP A 99 -21.04 -10.26 15.19
N TRP A 100 -21.04 -9.06 14.60
CA TRP A 100 -21.24 -7.80 15.33
C TRP A 100 -22.72 -7.35 15.36
N GLY A 101 -23.62 -8.07 14.68
CA GLY A 101 -25.07 -7.88 14.67
C GLY A 101 -25.83 -8.65 15.77
N ASP A 102 -25.30 -9.78 16.26
CA ASP A 102 -25.89 -10.61 17.32
C ASP A 102 -25.80 -9.95 18.72
N LEU A 103 -25.01 -8.89 18.88
CA LEU A 103 -24.83 -8.15 20.14
C LEU A 103 -25.63 -6.83 20.18
N LEU A 104 -26.36 -6.50 19.11
CA LEU A 104 -27.13 -5.26 18.96
C LEU A 104 -28.61 -5.50 18.60
N THR A 105 -29.10 -6.72 18.78
CA THR A 105 -30.54 -7.07 18.85
C THR A 105 -30.87 -7.61 20.23
#